data_AF-A0A1E7H4U7-F1
#
_entry.id   AF-A0A1E7H4U7-F1
#
_cell.length_a   1.000
_cell.length_b   1.000
_cell.length_c   1.000
_cell.angle_alpha   90.00
_cell.angle_beta   90.00
_cell.angle_gamma   90.00
#
_symmetry.space_group_name_H-M   'P 1'
#
loop_
_entity.id
_entity.type
_entity.pdbx_description
1 polymer ?
#
loop_
_entity_poly.entity_id
_entity_poly.type
_entity_poly.pdbx_seq_one_letter_code
_entity_poly.pdbx_strand_id
1 'polypeptide(L)'
;MFGLGIPELIIIAIILLLVFGGKRLPEIGKNLGRTVSEFRKVKKEMTAEKTKGRQQEEEKTLENVNSLENKLINGATDKIPVVKKARTLKEKADKIKDIIG
;
A
#
# COMPACT_ATOMS: atom_id res chain seq x y z
N MET A 1 29.32 -37.44 10.94
CA MET A 1 30.24 -37.52 12.10
C MET A 1 30.76 -36.14 12.53
N PHE A 2 29.93 -35.09 12.58
CA PHE A 2 30.27 -33.81 13.24
C PHE A 2 28.94 -33.08 13.52
N GLY A 3 28.27 -33.45 14.60
CA GLY A 3 27.15 -32.66 15.11
C GLY A 3 27.75 -31.57 15.98
N LEU A 4 27.70 -30.31 15.54
CA LEU A 4 28.05 -29.19 16.40
C LEU A 4 26.98 -29.09 17.49
N GLY A 5 27.26 -29.67 18.64
CA GLY A 5 26.43 -29.58 19.82
C GLY A 5 26.64 -28.25 20.54
N ILE A 6 25.82 -28.06 21.57
CA ILE A 6 25.99 -26.95 22.50
C ILE A 6 27.39 -26.95 23.16
N PRO A 7 27.98 -28.09 23.57
CA PRO A 7 29.33 -28.09 24.15
C PRO A 7 30.41 -27.54 23.21
N GLU A 8 30.40 -27.94 21.94
CA GLU A 8 31.35 -27.47 20.94
C GLU A 8 31.20 -25.97 20.66
N LEU A 9 29.96 -25.47 20.60
CA LEU A 9 29.69 -24.03 20.47
C LEU A 9 30.23 -23.22 21.65
N ILE A 10 30.13 -23.73 22.88
CA ILE A 10 30.66 -23.06 24.07
C ILE A 10 32.19 -22.96 24.00
N ILE A 11 32.88 -24.02 23.56
CA ILE A 11 34.35 -23.99 23.39
C ILE A 11 34.77 -22.93 22.38
N ILE A 12 34.09 -22.88 21.22
CA ILE A 12 34.35 -21.85 20.19
C ILE A 12 34.05 -20.46 20.75
N ALA A 13 32.96 -20.30 21.49
CA ALA A 13 32.58 -19.03 22.11
C ALA A 13 33.65 -18.54 23.11
N ILE A 14 34.21 -19.44 23.93
CA ILE A 14 35.31 -19.11 24.86
C ILE A 14 36.54 -18.65 24.09
N ILE A 15 36.94 -19.35 23.01
CA ILE A 15 38.08 -18.94 22.18
C ILE A 15 37.85 -17.55 21.59
N LEU A 16 36.66 -17.29 21.03
CA LEU A 16 36.28 -15.96 20.54
C LEU A 16 36.30 -14.91 21.66
N LEU A 17 35.85 -15.27 22.87
CA LEU A 17 35.88 -14.39 24.02
C LEU A 17 37.30 -14.05 24.47
N LEU A 18 38.26 -14.96 24.31
CA LEU A 18 39.67 -14.71 24.62
C LEU A 18 40.34 -13.83 23.56
N VAL A 19 40.06 -14.08 22.28
CA VAL A 19 40.63 -13.30 21.16
C VAL A 19 40.06 -11.88 21.13
N PHE A 20 38.73 -11.75 21.20
CA PHE A 20 38.05 -10.46 21.08
C PHE A 20 37.83 -9.79 22.44
N GLY A 21 37.83 -10.53 23.55
CA GLY A 21 37.46 -10.04 24.88
C GLY A 21 35.94 -10.05 25.12
N GLY A 22 35.53 -10.44 26.33
CA GLY A 22 34.10 -10.57 26.68
C GLY A 22 33.28 -9.29 26.62
N LYS A 23 33.92 -8.12 26.59
CA LYS A 23 33.24 -6.82 26.43
C LYS A 23 33.02 -6.43 24.97
N ARG A 24 33.85 -6.90 24.03
CA ARG A 24 33.79 -6.45 22.62
C ARG A 24 32.64 -7.09 21.84
N LEU A 25 32.39 -8.38 22.05
CA LEU A 25 31.26 -9.10 21.42
C LEU A 25 29.89 -8.42 21.66
N PRO A 26 29.48 -8.12 22.91
CA PRO A 26 28.22 -7.42 23.16
C PRO A 26 28.23 -5.97 22.67
N GLU A 27 29.38 -5.28 22.70
CA GLU A 27 29.53 -3.92 22.18
C GLU A 27 29.31 -3.86 20.65
N ILE A 28 29.92 -4.78 19.91
CA ILE A 28 29.71 -4.93 18.45
C ILE A 28 28.25 -5.26 18.17
N GLY A 29 27.65 -6.20 18.91
CA GLY A 29 26.24 -6.55 18.79
C GLY A 29 25.30 -5.37 19.04
N LYS A 30 25.58 -4.54 20.05
CA LYS A 30 24.80 -3.33 20.34
C LYS A 30 24.88 -2.31 19.22
N ASN A 31 26.08 -2.11 18.64
CA ASN A 31 26.28 -1.18 17.53
C ASN A 31 25.62 -1.68 16.25
N LEU A 32 25.81 -2.95 15.87
CA LEU A 32 25.10 -3.56 14.73
C LEU A 32 23.59 -3.53 14.93
N GLY A 33 23.11 -3.83 16.14
CA GLY A 33 21.69 -3.84 16.46
C GLY A 33 21.05 -2.46 16.27
N ARG A 34 21.74 -1.39 16.65
CA ARG A 34 21.32 -0.01 16.36
C ARG A 34 21.26 0.26 14.86
N THR A 35 22.30 -0.09 14.11
CA THR A 35 22.32 0.07 12.65
C THR A 35 21.18 -0.69 11.97
N VAL A 36 20.93 -1.93 12.37
CA VAL A 36 19.83 -2.76 11.83
C VAL A 36 18.47 -2.17 12.21
N SER A 37 18.31 -1.64 13.43
CA SER A 37 17.08 -0.98 13.87
C SER A 37 16.78 0.25 13.02
N GLU A 38 17.76 1.13 12.81
CA GLU A 38 17.60 2.32 11.96
C GLU A 38 17.32 1.91 10.50
N PHE A 39 18.03 0.91 9.98
CA PHE A 39 17.76 0.40 8.63
C PHE A 39 16.34 -0.15 8.46
N ARG A 40 15.80 -0.82 9.49
CA ARG A 40 14.40 -1.28 9.50
C ARG A 40 13.41 -0.11 9.52
N LYS A 41 13.69 0.96 10.28
CA LYS A 41 12.86 2.17 10.31
C LYS A 41 12.81 2.85 8.95
N VAL A 42 13.97 3.10 8.34
CA VAL A 42 14.08 3.71 7.00
C VAL A 42 13.34 2.86 5.97
N LYS A 43 13.52 1.53 5.97
CA LYS A 43 12.75 0.64 5.08
C LYS A 43 11.23 0.81 5.26
N LYS A 44 10.76 0.92 6.51
CA LYS A 44 9.34 1.08 6.84
C LYS A 44 8.81 2.44 6.38
N GLU A 45 9.59 3.50 6.55
CA GLU A 45 9.26 4.85 6.06
C GLU A 45 9.17 4.88 4.53
N MET A 46 10.15 4.30 3.83
CA MET A 46 10.11 4.19 2.36
C MET A 46 8.90 3.39 1.84
N THR A 47 8.50 2.33 2.54
CA THR A 47 7.29 1.56 2.17
C THR A 47 6.00 2.30 2.54
N ALA A 48 5.98 3.02 3.66
CA ALA A 48 4.84 3.82 4.08
C ALA A 48 4.63 5.04 3.16
N GLU A 49 5.69 5.70 2.71
CA GLU A 49 5.64 6.82 1.77
C GLU A 49 5.15 6.36 0.38
N LYS A 50 5.61 5.20 -0.08
CA LYS A 50 5.10 4.56 -1.31
C LYS A 50 3.60 4.19 -1.23
N THR A 51 3.07 4.00 -0.01
CA THR A 51 1.66 3.69 0.22
C THR A 51 0.81 4.94 0.48
N LYS A 52 1.37 5.96 1.14
CA LYS A 52 0.70 7.26 1.40
C LYS A 52 0.64 8.16 0.17
N GLY A 53 1.65 8.10 -0.72
CA GLY A 53 1.59 8.77 -2.02
C GLY A 53 0.42 8.29 -2.88
N ARG A 54 0.05 7.01 -2.77
CA ARG A 54 -1.08 6.42 -3.49
C ARG A 54 -2.45 6.87 -2.96
N GLN A 55 -2.56 7.17 -1.66
CA GLN A 55 -3.82 7.60 -1.05
C GLN A 55 -4.14 9.09 -1.31
N GLN A 56 -3.14 9.96 -1.49
CA GLN A 56 -3.39 11.37 -1.85
C GLN A 56 -3.62 11.60 -3.35
N GLU A 57 -3.10 10.72 -4.22
CA GLU A 57 -3.39 10.77 -5.67
C GLU A 57 -4.72 10.10 -6.04
N GLU A 58 -5.14 9.01 -5.36
CA GLU A 58 -6.41 8.34 -5.67
C GLU A 58 -7.63 9.21 -5.32
N GLU A 59 -7.63 9.94 -4.20
CA GLU A 59 -8.77 10.80 -3.82
C GLU A 59 -8.94 12.01 -4.76
N LYS A 60 -7.83 12.65 -5.17
CA LYS A 60 -7.84 13.75 -6.16
C LYS A 60 -8.12 13.27 -7.59
N THR A 61 -7.76 12.04 -7.94
CA THR A 61 -8.03 11.49 -9.28
C THR A 61 -9.50 11.07 -9.42
N LEU A 62 -10.08 10.47 -8.38
CA LEU A 62 -11.50 10.07 -8.39
C LEU A 62 -12.45 11.28 -8.45
N GLU A 63 -12.10 12.40 -7.81
CA GLU A 63 -12.87 13.65 -7.89
C GLU A 63 -12.80 14.30 -9.29
N ASN A 64 -11.63 14.23 -9.94
CA ASN A 64 -11.43 14.72 -11.31
C ASN A 64 -12.09 13.80 -12.37
N VAL A 65 -12.09 12.48 -12.19
CA VAL A 65 -12.74 11.53 -13.11
C VAL A 65 -14.26 11.75 -13.12
N ASN A 66 -14.89 11.94 -11.97
CA ASN A 66 -16.33 12.23 -11.88
C ASN A 66 -16.70 13.57 -12.53
N SER A 67 -15.82 14.58 -12.46
CA SER A 67 -16.01 15.90 -13.09
C SER A 67 -15.83 15.84 -14.62
N LEU A 68 -14.92 14.99 -15.11
CA LEU A 68 -14.70 14.76 -16.55
C LEU A 68 -15.78 13.88 -17.17
N GLU A 69 -16.25 12.86 -16.46
CA GLU A 69 -17.36 12.01 -16.87
C GLU A 69 -18.65 12.82 -17.01
N ASN A 70 -18.97 13.69 -16.05
CA ASN A 70 -20.14 14.58 -16.16
C ASN A 70 -20.02 15.60 -17.30
N LYS A 71 -18.81 16.03 -17.67
CA LYS A 71 -18.59 16.91 -18.84
C LYS A 71 -18.69 16.15 -20.17
N LEU A 72 -18.26 14.88 -20.22
CA LEU A 72 -18.34 14.02 -21.40
C LEU A 72 -19.75 13.50 -21.65
N ILE A 73 -20.46 13.04 -20.60
CA ILE A 73 -21.84 12.57 -20.68
C ILE A 73 -22.74 13.71 -21.13
N ASN A 74 -22.65 14.91 -20.54
CA ASN A 74 -23.51 16.03 -20.93
C ASN A 74 -23.14 16.60 -22.31
N GLY A 75 -21.84 16.72 -22.64
CA GLY A 75 -21.38 17.22 -23.93
C GLY A 75 -21.66 16.28 -25.12
N ALA A 76 -21.71 14.97 -24.89
CA ALA A 76 -22.07 13.97 -25.91
C ALA A 76 -23.58 13.76 -26.02
N THR A 77 -24.33 13.92 -24.93
CA THR A 77 -25.79 13.71 -24.92
C THR A 77 -26.54 14.76 -25.74
N ASP A 78 -26.02 15.99 -25.83
CA ASP A 78 -26.65 17.07 -26.62
C ASP A 78 -26.53 16.89 -28.14
N LYS A 79 -25.61 16.03 -28.60
CA LYS A 79 -25.36 15.82 -30.04
C LYS A 79 -25.97 14.52 -30.58
N ILE A 80 -26.53 13.66 -29.74
CA ILE A 80 -27.07 12.36 -30.14
C ILE A 80 -28.61 12.39 -30.03
N PRO A 81 -29.35 12.59 -31.15
CA PRO A 81 -30.80 12.70 -31.15
C PRO A 81 -31.53 11.44 -30.63
N VAL A 82 -30.85 10.29 -30.62
CA VAL A 82 -31.36 8.99 -30.14
C VAL A 82 -31.56 8.98 -28.61
N VAL A 83 -30.68 9.64 -27.84
CA VAL A 83 -30.75 9.66 -26.37
C VAL A 83 -31.92 10.51 -25.87
N LYS A 84 -32.25 11.60 -26.59
CA LYS A 84 -33.40 12.45 -26.30
C LYS A 84 -34.74 11.73 -26.47
N LYS A 85 -34.87 10.88 -27.51
CA LYS A 85 -36.08 10.04 -27.70
C LYS A 85 -36.20 8.98 -26.60
N ALA A 86 -35.10 8.32 -26.25
CA ALA A 86 -35.08 7.31 -25.20
C ALA A 86 -35.51 7.86 -23.84
N ARG A 87 -35.10 9.09 -23.49
CA ARG A 87 -35.50 9.75 -22.23
C ARG A 87 -37.00 9.98 -22.13
N THR A 88 -37.66 10.40 -23.22
CA THR A 88 -39.12 10.64 -23.24
C THR A 88 -39.96 9.36 -23.19
N LEU A 89 -39.45 8.26 -23.74
CA LEU A 89 -40.09 6.94 -23.67
C LEU A 89 -39.98 6.35 -22.26
N LYS A 90 -38.82 6.51 -21.62
CA LYS A 90 -38.60 6.07 -20.23
C LYS A 90 -39.51 6.82 -19.25
N GLU A 91 -39.64 8.13 -19.41
CA GLU A 91 -40.49 8.97 -18.54
C GLU A 91 -41.99 8.63 -18.68
N LYS A 92 -42.44 8.26 -19.88
CA LYS A 92 -43.80 7.73 -20.10
C LYS A 92 -44.00 6.35 -19.49
N ALA A 93 -43.01 5.46 -19.60
CA ALA A 93 -43.06 4.13 -19.02
C ALA A 93 -43.07 4.15 -17.49
N ASP A 94 -42.27 5.03 -16.87
CA ASP A 94 -42.22 5.22 -15.42
C ASP A 94 -43.58 5.71 -14.89
N LYS A 95 -44.22 6.69 -15.56
CA LYS A 95 -45.59 7.12 -15.20
C LYS A 95 -46.63 6.01 -15.32
N ILE A 96 -46.52 5.14 -16.32
CA ILE A 96 -47.43 4.01 -16.49
C ILE A 96 -47.23 3.00 -15.35
N LYS A 97 -45.98 2.77 -14.94
CA LYS A 97 -45.65 1.87 -13.85
C LYS A 97 -46.23 2.34 -12.51
N ASP A 98 -46.14 3.65 -12.23
CA ASP A 98 -46.69 4.27 -11.02
C ASP A 98 -48.23 4.29 -10.97
N ILE A 99 -48.91 4.09 -12.10
CA ILE A 99 -50.39 4.02 -12.18
C ILE A 99 -50.88 2.58 -12.01
N ILE A 100 -50.07 1.59 -12.39
CA ILE A 100 -50.46 0.16 -12.42
C ILE A 100 -49.97 -0.61 -11.18
N GLY A 101 -48.87 -0.16 -10.54
CA GLY A 101 -48.33 -0.73 -9.30
C GLY A 101 -48.74 0.04 -8.06
#